data_AF-A0A5B7JP29-F1
#
_entry.id   AF-A0A5B7JP29-F1
#
_cell.length_a   1.000
_cell.length_b   1.000
_cell.length_c   1.000
_cell.angle_alpha   90.00
_cell.angle_beta   90.00
_cell.angle_gamma   90.00
#
_symmetry.space_group_name_H-M   'P 1'
#
loop_
_entity.id
_entity.type
_entity.pdbx_description
1 polymer ?
#
loop_
_entity_poly.entity_id
_entity_poly.type
_entity_poly.pdbx_seq_one_letter_code
_entity_poly.pdbx_strand_id
1 'polypeptide(L)' 'MSLQGPVNARGRVGGVEEDMPVFVADLDEECLLGYDYLTRMDACVDFRQKRMMVRGHDVPFRCEVRRAEVVTTK' A
#
# COMPACT_ATOMS: atom_id res chain seq x y z
N MET A 1 -2.42 2.96 -20.31
CA MET A 1 -1.82 3.39 -19.03
C MET A 1 -0.96 4.62 -19.26
N SER A 2 -1.32 5.77 -18.68
CA SER A 2 -0.43 6.94 -18.63
C SER A 2 0.09 7.10 -17.21
N LEU A 3 1.41 7.07 -17.04
CA LEU A 3 2.08 7.38 -15.78
C LEU A 3 2.44 8.86 -15.78
N GLN A 4 1.98 9.58 -14.76
CA GLN A 4 2.17 11.02 -14.58
C GLN A 4 3.02 11.27 -13.33
N GLY A 5 3.78 12.37 -13.30
CA GLY A 5 4.60 12.77 -12.16
C GLY A 5 6.12 12.68 -12.42
N PRO A 6 6.96 12.69 -11.36
CA PRO A 6 6.57 12.57 -9.95
C PRO A 6 5.96 13.87 -9.39
N VAL A 7 5.03 13.72 -8.45
CA VAL A 7 4.51 14.82 -7.62
C VAL A 7 4.87 14.54 -6.16
N ASN A 8 5.19 15.57 -5.38
CA ASN A 8 5.37 15.39 -3.94
C ASN A 8 4.02 15.19 -3.28
N ALA A 9 3.86 14.07 -2.57
CA ALA A 9 2.68 13.75 -1.79
C ALA A 9 3.08 13.33 -0.38
N ARG A 10 2.21 13.63 0.58
CA ARG A 10 2.35 13.15 1.96
C ARG A 10 1.68 11.80 2.11
N GLY A 11 2.46 10.77 2.38
CA GLY A 11 1.98 9.42 2.66
C GLY A 11 2.04 9.11 4.15
N ARG A 12 1.01 8.42 4.69
CA ARG A 12 1.02 7.86 6.05
C ARG A 12 0.84 6.35 5.99
N VAL A 13 1.81 5.60 6.52
CA VAL A 13 1.77 4.13 6.59
C VAL A 13 2.30 3.70 7.95
N GLY A 14 1.58 2.82 8.65
CA GLY A 14 1.99 2.37 10.00
C GLY A 14 2.12 3.49 11.03
N GLY A 15 1.41 4.60 10.85
CA GLY A 15 1.53 5.79 11.70
C GLY A 15 2.73 6.69 11.39
N VAL A 16 3.60 6.29 10.47
CA VAL A 16 4.74 7.09 10.01
C VAL A 16 4.31 7.96 8.82
N GLU A 17 4.52 9.27 8.92
CA GLU A 17 4.28 10.23 7.85
C GLU A 17 5.58 10.61 7.14
N GLU A 18 5.55 10.71 5.81
CA GLU A 18 6.69 11.12 5.00
C GLU A 18 6.20 11.84 3.73
N ASP A 19 6.89 12.93 3.36
CA ASP A 19 6.71 13.57 2.05
C ASP A 19 7.61 12.86 1.03
N MET A 20 7.02 12.34 -0.05
CA MET A 20 7.73 11.53 -1.04
C MET A 20 7.25 11.82 -2.48
N PRO A 21 8.14 11.67 -3.48
CA PRO A 21 7.72 11.69 -4.87
C PRO A 21 6.86 10.45 -5.16
N VAL A 22 5.68 10.67 -5.74
CA VAL A 22 4.79 9.59 -6.21
C VAL A 22 4.43 9.80 -7.66
N PHE A 23 4.25 8.68 -8.36
CA PHE A 23 3.68 8.70 -9.70
C PHE A 23 2.18 8.42 -9.63
N VAL A 24 1.43 9.06 -10.50
CA VAL A 24 -0.02 8.88 -10.64
C VAL A 24 -0.27 8.09 -11.91
N ALA A 25 -0.97 6.96 -11.79
CA ALA A 25 -1.40 6.15 -12.91
C ALA A 25 -2.87 5.76 -12.74
N ASP A 26 -3.51 5.47 -13.86
CA ASP A 26 -4.79 4.78 -13.89
C ASP A 26 -4.54 3.30 -13.58
N LEU A 27 -4.83 2.90 -12.34
CA LEU A 27 -4.57 1.56 -11.77
C LEU A 27 -5.90 0.95 -11.31
N ASP A 28 -6.03 -0.37 -11.46
CA ASP A 28 -7.16 -1.12 -10.89
C ASP A 28 -7.07 -1.15 -9.35
N GLU A 29 -5.85 -1.12 -8.79
CA GLU A 29 -5.59 -1.00 -7.36
C GLU A 29 -5.57 0.45 -6.87
N GLU A 30 -5.98 0.66 -5.60
CA GLU A 30 -6.00 1.99 -4.97
C GLU A 30 -4.60 2.65 -4.88
N CYS A 31 -3.55 1.86 -4.61
CA CYS A 31 -2.16 2.33 -4.56
C CYS A 31 -1.15 1.19 -4.64
N LEU A 32 0.07 1.51 -5.10
CA LEU A 32 1.21 0.59 -5.12
C LEU A 32 2.38 1.18 -4.33
N LEU A 33 2.97 0.37 -3.46
CA LEU A 33 4.23 0.72 -2.78
C LEU A 33 5.40 0.17 -3.59
N GLY A 34 6.15 1.06 -4.21
CA GLY A 34 7.34 0.72 -4.99
C GLY A 34 8.52 0.31 -4.10
N TYR A 35 9.54 -0.27 -4.74
CA TYR A 35 10.78 -0.65 -4.06
C TYR A 35 11.55 0.56 -3.49
N ASP A 36 11.40 1.72 -4.12
CA ASP A 36 11.91 3.01 -3.66
C ASP A 36 11.31 3.41 -2.31
N TYR A 37 10.00 3.26 -2.13
CA TYR A 37 9.33 3.46 -0.85
C TYR A 37 9.84 2.47 0.21
N LEU A 38 9.86 1.17 -0.13
CA LEU A 38 10.28 0.12 0.82
C LEU A 38 11.72 0.37 1.32
N THR A 39 12.62 0.74 0.43
CA THR A 39 14.01 1.08 0.77
C THR A 39 14.08 2.32 1.66
N ARG A 40 13.36 3.40 1.29
CA ARG A 40 13.36 4.67 2.02
C ARG A 40 12.85 4.55 3.45
N MET A 41 11.92 3.64 3.68
CA MET A 41 11.26 3.45 4.96
C MET A 41 11.84 2.33 5.81
N ASP A 42 12.98 1.76 5.41
CA ASP A 42 13.59 0.60 6.08
C ASP A 42 12.56 -0.51 6.31
N ALA A 43 11.82 -0.84 5.24
CA ALA A 43 10.69 -1.72 5.33
C ALA A 43 11.12 -3.20 5.35
N CYS A 44 10.50 -3.98 6.24
CA CYS A 44 10.62 -5.44 6.25
C CYS A 44 9.27 -6.07 5.92
N VAL A 45 9.19 -6.85 4.84
CA VAL A 45 7.96 -7.53 4.42
C VAL A 45 8.01 -8.97 4.93
N ASP A 46 7.21 -9.31 5.93
CA ASP A 46 7.15 -10.63 6.54
C ASP A 46 5.85 -11.37 6.16
N PHE A 47 5.97 -12.26 5.17
CA PHE A 47 4.86 -13.11 4.74
C PHE A 47 4.47 -14.20 5.73
N ARG A 48 5.41 -14.65 6.57
CA ARG A 48 5.13 -15.67 7.60
C ARG A 48 4.23 -15.09 8.68
N GLN A 49 4.50 -13.86 9.09
CA GLN A 49 3.71 -13.14 10.10
C GLN A 49 2.59 -12.30 9.48
N LYS A 50 2.49 -12.26 8.15
CA LYS A 50 1.49 -11.51 7.38
C LYS A 50 1.46 -10.02 7.75
N ARG A 51 2.65 -9.42 7.85
CA ARG A 51 2.82 -8.00 8.20
C ARG A 51 3.99 -7.38 7.45
N MET A 52 3.99 -6.06 7.35
CA MET A 52 5.14 -5.25 6.97
C MET A 52 5.55 -4.39 8.16
N MET A 53 6.84 -4.27 8.42
CA MET A 53 7.40 -3.29 9.34
C MET A 53 7.87 -2.08 8.55
N VAL A 54 7.59 -0.87 9.02
CA VAL A 54 7.99 0.41 8.41
C VAL A 54 8.64 1.25 9.50
N ARG A 55 9.96 1.50 9.42
CA ARG A 55 10.72 2.19 10.49
C ARG A 55 10.38 1.69 11.90
N GLY A 56 10.35 0.37 12.09
CA GLY A 56 10.00 -0.26 13.38
C GLY A 56 8.51 -0.32 13.74
N HIS A 57 7.61 0.17 12.89
CA HIS A 57 6.16 0.15 13.13
C HIS A 57 5.49 -0.98 12.37
N ASP A 58 4.66 -1.77 13.05
CA ASP A 58 3.94 -2.88 12.45
C ASP A 58 2.72 -2.45 11.63
N VAL A 59 2.63 -2.99 10.41
CA VAL A 59 1.53 -2.80 9.46
C VAL A 59 0.99 -4.18 9.06
N PRO A 60 -0.12 -4.66 9.65
CA PRO A 60 -0.69 -5.95 9.28
C PRO A 60 -1.22 -5.92 7.85
N PHE A 61 -1.04 -7.02 7.11
CA PHE A 61 -1.64 -7.15 5.78
C PHE A 61 -3.16 -7.24 5.89
N ARG A 62 -3.86 -6.69 4.89
CA ARG A 62 -5.31 -6.82 4.79
C ARG A 62 -5.65 -8.31 4.58
N CYS A 63 -6.63 -8.81 5.33
CA CYS A 63 -7.21 -10.12 5.06
C CYS A 63 -8.22 -9.96 3.90
N GLU A 64 -8.18 -10.83 2.90
CA GLU A 64 -9.21 -10.86 1.88
C GLU A 64 -10.54 -11.30 2.50
N VAL A 65 -11.41 -10.34 2.78
CA VAL A 65 -12.82 -10.64 3.07
C VAL A 65 -13.50 -10.75 1.71
N ARG A 66 -13.76 -11.97 1.23
CA ARG A 66 -14.63 -12.16 0.07
C ARG A 66 -15.96 -11.49 0.38
N ARG A 67 -16.35 -10.48 -0.41
CA ARG A 67 -17.71 -9.93 -0.35
C ARG A 67 -18.66 -11.11 -0.53
N ALA A 68 -19.56 -11.32 0.42
CA ALA A 68 -20.62 -12.30 0.24
C ALA A 68 -21.40 -11.89 -1.01
N GLU A 69 -21.41 -12.76 -2.02
CA GLU A 69 -22.31 -12.59 -3.16
C GLU A 69 -23.73 -12.69 -2.61
N VAL A 70 -24.46 -11.58 -2.61
CA VAL A 70 -25.88 -11.59 -2.29
C VAL A 70 -26.58 -12.31 -3.45
N VAL A 71 -26.80 -13.61 -3.29
CA VAL A 71 -27.63 -14.39 -4.21
C VAL A 71 -29.06 -13.89 -4.07
N THR A 72 -29.46 -12.99 -4.96
CA THR A 72 -30.86 -12.60 -5.13
C THR A 72 -31.56 -13.73 -5.87
N THR A 73 -32.29 -14.56 -5.13
CA THR A 73 -33.22 -15.53 -5.72
C THR A 73 -34.41 -14.75 -6.30
N LYS A 74 -34.66 -14.92 -7.60
CA LYS A 74 -35.89 -14.47 -8.25
C LYS A 74 -37.04 -15.41 -7.95
#